data_AF-A0A2N1RV44-F1
#
_entry.id   AF-A0A2N1RV44-F1
#
_cell.length_a   1.000
_cell.length_b   1.000
_cell.length_c   1.000
_cell.angle_alpha   90.00
_cell.angle_beta   90.00
_cell.angle_gamma   90.00
#
_symmetry.space_group_name_H-M   'P 1'
#
loop_
_entity.id
_entity.type
_entity.pdbx_description
1 polymer ?
#
loop_
_entity_poly.entity_id
_entity_poly.type
_entity_poly.pdbx_seq_one_letter_code
_entity_poly.pdbx_strand_id
1 'polypeptide(L)'
;MTEILIIMLTGIFIGFLFKKKRSLINAADKLAGFSIYLLLFLLGLSIGNNEIIINNFARIGFTSIILTLSGITGSIFFSYLAYKFFFMSDEDL
;
A
#
# COMPACT_ATOMS: atom_id res chain seq x y z
N MET A 1 -9.04 17.54 -4.91
CA MET A 1 -9.58 16.16 -4.76
C MET A 1 -10.02 15.58 -6.11
N THR A 2 -10.74 16.34 -6.92
CA THR A 2 -11.09 16.00 -8.31
C THR A 2 -9.87 15.69 -9.18
N GLU A 3 -8.76 16.43 -9.03
CA GLU A 3 -7.51 16.19 -9.77
C GLU A 3 -6.92 14.79 -9.55
N ILE A 4 -6.98 14.29 -8.31
CA ILE A 4 -6.51 12.96 -7.94
C ILE A 4 -7.41 11.89 -8.57
N LEU A 5 -8.73 12.11 -8.59
CA LEU A 5 -9.66 11.21 -9.26
C LEU A 5 -9.38 11.17 -10.77
N ILE A 6 -9.13 12.30 -11.41
CA ILE A 6 -8.84 12.38 -12.84
C ILE A 6 -7.57 11.59 -13.17
N ILE A 7 -6.46 11.82 -12.45
CA ILE A 7 -5.20 11.10 -12.74
C ILE A 7 -5.32 9.59 -12.50
N MET A 8 -6.09 9.15 -11.49
CA MET A 8 -6.39 7.72 -11.29
C MET A 8 -7.20 7.13 -12.45
N LEU A 9 -8.26 7.83 -12.89
CA LEU A 9 -9.11 7.40 -14.01
C LEU A 9 -8.32 7.32 -15.31
N THR A 10 -7.48 8.31 -15.58
CA THR A 10 -6.57 8.33 -16.73
C THR A 10 -5.55 7.19 -16.65
N GLY A 11 -4.98 6.93 -15.48
CA GLY A 11 -4.05 5.81 -15.27
C GLY A 11 -4.68 4.45 -15.56
N ILE A 12 -5.91 4.22 -15.09
CA ILE A 12 -6.67 2.99 -15.37
C ILE A 12 -6.97 2.88 -16.87
N PHE A 13 -7.39 3.97 -17.51
CA PHE A 13 -7.69 3.99 -18.94
C PHE A 13 -6.47 3.66 -19.81
N ILE A 14 -5.32 4.27 -19.50
CA ILE A 14 -4.03 3.97 -20.16
C ILE A 14 -3.63 2.52 -19.90
N GLY A 15 -3.74 2.03 -18.65
CA GLY A 15 -3.47 0.63 -18.30
C GLY A 15 -4.33 -0.36 -19.08
N PHE A 16 -5.60 -0.02 -19.31
CA PHE A 16 -6.53 -0.85 -20.10
C PHE A 16 -6.14 -0.90 -21.58
N LEU A 17 -5.79 0.23 -22.20
CA LEU A 17 -5.33 0.29 -23.60
C LEU A 17 -4.05 -0.53 -23.83
N PHE A 18 -3.14 -0.51 -22.86
CA PHE A 18 -1.83 -1.16 -22.97
C PHE A 18 -1.84 -2.62 -22.48
N LYS A 19 -2.99 -3.11 -21.97
CA LYS A 19 -3.17 -4.45 -21.39
C LYS A 19 -2.76 -5.60 -22.33
N LYS A 20 -2.87 -5.41 -23.65
CA LYS A 20 -2.56 -6.44 -24.66
C LYS A 20 -1.05 -6.70 -24.82
N LYS A 21 -0.20 -5.75 -24.41
CA LYS A 21 1.26 -5.85 -24.54
C LYS A 21 1.89 -6.39 -23.26
N ARG A 22 1.93 -7.72 -23.12
CA ARG A 22 2.46 -8.42 -21.93
C ARG A 22 3.88 -7.96 -21.53
N SER A 23 4.74 -7.65 -22.51
CA SER A 23 6.09 -7.12 -22.25
C SER A 23 6.09 -5.76 -21.55
N LEU A 24 5.16 -4.85 -21.88
CA LEU A 24 5.03 -3.55 -21.23
C LEU A 24 4.50 -3.68 -19.80
N ILE A 25 3.55 -4.58 -19.57
CA ILE A 25 3.05 -4.87 -18.21
C ILE A 25 4.18 -5.42 -17.34
N ASN A 26 4.94 -6.40 -17.84
CA ASN A 26 6.08 -6.96 -17.12
C ASN A 26 7.18 -5.92 -16.85
N ALA A 27 7.43 -5.00 -17.80
CA ALA A 27 8.38 -3.91 -17.60
C ALA A 27 7.89 -2.92 -16.52
N ALA A 28 6.59 -2.58 -16.54
CA ALA A 28 5.98 -1.71 -15.54
C ALA A 28 6.02 -2.35 -14.14
N ASP A 29 5.74 -3.64 -14.03
CA ASP A 29 5.82 -4.40 -12.77
C ASP A 29 7.25 -4.42 -12.22
N LYS A 30 8.24 -4.68 -13.09
CA LYS A 30 9.67 -4.64 -12.71
C LYS A 30 10.11 -3.24 -12.27
N LEU A 31 9.65 -2.19 -12.97
CA LEU A 31 9.91 -0.80 -12.60
C LEU A 31 9.22 -0.41 -11.29
N ALA A 32 8.01 -0.89 -11.03
CA ALA A 32 7.30 -0.67 -9.78
C ALA A 32 8.07 -1.30 -8.61
N GLY A 33 8.51 -2.56 -8.75
CA GLY A 33 9.36 -3.22 -7.77
C GLY A 33 10.67 -2.44 -7.53
N PHE A 34 11.37 -2.06 -8.60
CA PHE A 34 12.57 -1.22 -8.49
C PHE A 34 12.30 0.12 -7.79
N SER A 35 11.17 0.75 -8.09
CA SER A 35 10.74 2.02 -7.48
C SER A 35 10.46 1.84 -6.00
N ILE A 36 9.83 0.75 -5.57
CA ILE A 36 9.60 0.45 -4.15
C ILE A 36 10.95 0.35 -3.43
N TYR A 37 11.92 -0.37 -3.97
CA TYR A 37 13.25 -0.45 -3.36
C TYR A 37 13.93 0.93 -3.30
N LEU A 38 13.85 1.70 -4.39
CA LEU A 38 14.40 3.05 -4.44
C LEU A 38 13.74 3.95 -3.38
N LEU A 39 12.41 3.92 -3.28
CA LEU A 39 11.64 4.70 -2.32
C LEU A 39 11.93 4.29 -0.89
N LEU A 40 12.06 2.99 -0.61
CA LEU A 40 12.45 2.49 0.72
C LEU A 40 13.86 2.96 1.10
N PHE A 41 14.79 2.98 0.14
CA PHE A 41 16.13 3.52 0.34
C PHE A 41 16.10 5.04 0.61
N LEU A 42 15.41 5.81 -0.23
CA LEU A 42 15.23 7.25 -0.05
C LEU A 42 14.53 7.58 1.27
N LEU A 43 13.54 6.78 1.67
CA LEU A 43 12.84 6.90 2.94
C LEU A 43 13.82 6.71 4.11
N GLY A 44 14.65 5.67 4.05
CA GLY A 44 15.71 5.42 5.04
C GLY A 44 16.69 6.59 5.14
N LEU A 45 17.15 7.13 4.00
CA LEU A 45 18.01 8.32 3.97
C LEU A 45 17.32 9.55 4.57
N SER A 46 16.07 9.80 4.20
CA SER A 46 15.30 10.96 4.68
C SER A 46 15.06 10.90 6.18
N ILE A 47 14.84 9.71 6.74
CA ILE A 47 14.64 9.50 8.18
C ILE A 47 15.98 9.62 8.91
N GLY A 48 17.05 9.02 8.36
CA GLY A 48 18.39 9.03 8.97
C GLY A 48 19.04 10.41 9.02
N ASN A 49 18.79 11.27 8.02
CA ASN A 49 19.31 12.63 7.96
C ASN A 49 18.50 13.64 8.82
N ASN A 50 17.43 13.20 9.47
CA ASN A 50 16.62 14.06 10.33
C ASN A 50 16.96 13.80 11.80
N GLU A 51 17.78 14.68 12.38
CA GLU A 51 18.25 14.55 13.78
C GLU A 51 17.11 14.52 14.80
N ILE A 52 15.98 15.19 14.53
CA ILE A 52 14.81 15.17 15.43
C ILE A 52 14.20 13.77 15.46
N ILE A 53 14.11 13.13 14.30
CA ILE A 53 13.57 11.77 14.16
C ILE A 53 14.55 10.75 14.75
N ILE A 54 15.85 10.87 14.47
CA ILE A 54 16.85 9.90 14.96
C ILE A 54 16.96 9.93 16.49
N ASN A 55 16.94 11.13 17.10
CA ASN A 55 17.00 11.29 18.56
C ASN A 55 15.75 10.76 19.26
N ASN A 56 14.61 10.74 18.58
CA ASN A 56 13.35 10.21 19.10
C ASN A 56 12.99 8.84 18.49
N PHE A 57 13.92 8.18 17.81
CA PHE A 57 13.64 7.00 17.00
C PHE A 57 13.05 5.86 17.82
N ALA A 58 13.57 5.64 19.04
CA ALA A 58 13.03 4.62 19.95
C ALA A 58 11.55 4.88 20.32
N ARG A 59 11.20 6.12 20.64
CA ARG A 59 9.82 6.51 21.01
C ARG A 59 8.88 6.43 19.81
N ILE A 60 9.31 6.93 18.65
CA ILE A 60 8.55 6.90 17.40
C ILE A 60 8.38 5.45 16.92
N GLY A 61 9.45 4.66 16.98
CA GLY A 61 9.49 3.26 16.58
C GLY A 61 8.56 2.40 17.42
N PHE A 62 8.58 2.55 18.74
CA PHE A 62 7.67 1.82 19.62
C PHE A 62 6.20 2.14 19.34
N THR A 63 5.89 3.43 19.19
CA THR A 63 4.53 3.88 18.83
C THR A 63 4.10 3.32 17.47
N SER A 64 5.01 3.32 16.50
CA SER A 64 4.77 2.76 15.15
C SER A 64 4.54 1.26 15.17
N ILE A 65 5.26 0.51 16.01
CA ILE A 65 5.06 -0.94 16.15
C ILE A 65 3.65 -1.22 16.70
N ILE A 66 3.23 -0.54 17.76
CA ILE A 66 1.88 -0.70 18.32
C ILE A 66 0.83 -0.34 17.27
N LEU A 67 1.00 0.80 16.59
CA LEU A 67 0.06 1.28 15.58
C LEU A 67 -0.09 0.29 14.41
N THR A 68 1.03 -0.22 13.88
CA THR A 68 1.03 -1.16 12.76
C THR A 68 0.44 -2.50 13.17
N LEU A 69 0.81 -3.05 14.33
CA LEU A 69 0.23 -4.29 14.84
C LEU A 69 -1.27 -4.17 15.08
N SER A 70 -1.71 -3.14 15.80
CA SER A 70 -3.14 -2.91 16.05
C SER A 70 -3.92 -2.67 14.76
N GLY A 71 -3.35 -1.92 13.81
CA GLY A 71 -3.97 -1.68 12.51
C GLY A 71 -4.10 -2.95 11.66
N ILE A 72 -3.06 -3.79 11.62
CA ILE A 72 -3.08 -5.07 10.90
C ILE A 72 -4.09 -6.02 11.55
N THR A 73 -4.03 -6.19 12.87
CA THR A 73 -4.97 -7.04 13.61
C THR A 73 -6.42 -6.58 13.42
N GLY A 74 -6.68 -5.27 13.51
CA GLY A 74 -8.00 -4.70 13.25
C GLY A 74 -8.46 -4.96 11.81
N SER A 75 -7.61 -4.69 10.83
CA SER A 75 -7.92 -4.92 9.40
C SER A 75 -8.27 -6.40 9.13
N ILE A 76 -7.48 -7.34 9.65
CA ILE A 76 -7.76 -8.77 9.52
C ILE A 76 -9.05 -9.16 10.22
N PHE A 77 -9.30 -8.66 11.44
CA PHE A 77 -10.50 -8.95 12.20
C PHE A 77 -11.77 -8.48 11.48
N PHE A 78 -11.78 -7.23 11.00
CA PHE A 78 -12.90 -6.69 10.24
C PHE A 78 -13.06 -7.37 8.87
N SER A 79 -11.96 -7.70 8.18
CA SER A 79 -12.01 -8.45 6.93
C SER A 79 -12.63 -9.83 7.13
N TYR A 80 -12.29 -10.52 8.23
CA TYR A 80 -12.88 -11.81 8.59
C TYR A 80 -14.36 -11.67 8.94
N LEU A 81 -14.73 -10.64 9.70
CA LEU A 81 -16.12 -10.37 10.04
C LEU A 81 -16.97 -10.06 8.80
N ALA A 82 -16.46 -9.24 7.89
CA ALA A 82 -17.09 -8.94 6.61
C ALA A 82 -17.26 -10.20 5.75
N TYR A 83 -16.23 -11.05 5.68
CA TYR A 83 -16.33 -12.34 5.02
C TYR A 83 -17.44 -13.21 5.63
N LYS A 84 -17.49 -13.32 6.97
CA LYS A 84 -18.52 -14.10 7.66
C LYS A 84 -19.94 -13.55 7.45
N PHE A 85 -20.13 -12.23 7.47
CA PHE A 85 -21.46 -11.64 7.28
C PHE A 85 -21.94 -11.70 5.83
N PHE A 86 -21.04 -11.58 4.86
CA PHE A 86 -21.43 -11.50 3.44
C PHE A 86 -21.42 -12.86 2.74
N PHE A 87 -20.55 -13.79 3.13
CA PHE A 87 -20.43 -15.10 2.49
C PHE A 87 -21.13 -16.25 3.26
N MET A 88 -21.49 -16.07 4.54
CA MET A 88 -22.30 -17.08 5.25
C MET A 88 -23.81 -16.96 4.96
N SER A 89 -24.24 -15.93 4.22
CA SER A 89 -25.64 -15.78 3.80
C SER A 89 -25.99 -16.52 2.51
N ASP A 90 -25.00 -17.08 1.79
CA ASP A 90 -25.20 -17.76 0.51
C ASP A 90 -25.10 -19.30 0.61
N GLU A 91 -24.86 -19.87 1.80
CA GLU A 91 -24.70 -21.34 1.98
C GLU A 91 -25.95 -22.03 2.58
N ASP A 92 -27.05 -21.28 2.78
CA ASP A 92 -28.34 -21.80 3.26
C ASP A 92 -29.50 -21.59 2.24
N LEU A 93 -29.26 -21.71 0.93
CA LEU A 93 -30.32 -21.82 -0.11
C LEU A 93 -30.07 -22.95 -1.10
#